data_AF-A0A8J2SYJ3-F1
#
_entry.id   AF-A0A8J2SYJ3-F1
#
_cell.length_a   1.000
_cell.length_b   1.000
_cell.length_c   1.000
_cell.angle_alpha   90.00
_cell.angle_beta   90.00
_cell.angle_gamma   90.00
#
_symmetry.space_group_name_H-M   'P 1'
#
loop_
_entity.id
_entity.type
_entity.pdbx_description
1 polymer ?
#
loop_
_entity_poly.entity_id
_entity_poly.type
_entity_poly.pdbx_seq_one_letter_code
_entity_poly.pdbx_strand_id
1 'polypeptide(L)'
;MRNHHRAIESSMKLFIISLILSAAAAFAPAAPKAAAPLTVREMHVVSSIGSWKKRSKTCQVIRRRGRYYVIDKKNPRNKARQGGAKMKPWKKGK
;
A
#
# COMPACT_ATOMS: atom_id res chain seq x y z
N MET A 1 25.22 64.15 -4.91
CA MET A 1 24.56 63.56 -3.73
C MET A 1 23.34 62.68 -4.02
N ARG A 2 22.90 62.48 -5.28
CA ARG A 2 21.72 61.64 -5.62
C ARG A 2 22.01 60.14 -5.82
N ASN A 3 23.29 59.75 -5.92
CA ASN A 3 23.69 58.35 -6.15
C ASN A 3 23.76 57.52 -4.86
N HIS A 4 24.04 58.16 -3.71
CA HIS A 4 24.02 57.46 -2.41
C HIS A 4 22.60 57.12 -1.93
N HIS A 5 21.62 57.96 -2.24
CA HIS A 5 20.22 57.71 -1.87
C HIS A 5 19.60 56.54 -2.66
N ARG A 6 19.91 56.44 -3.97
CA ARG A 6 19.46 55.31 -4.80
C ARG A 6 20.12 53.98 -4.42
N ALA A 7 21.37 54.02 -3.94
CA ALA A 7 22.05 52.84 -3.42
C ALA A 7 21.35 52.29 -2.17
N ILE A 8 21.02 53.16 -1.21
CA ILE A 8 20.31 52.80 0.03
C ILE A 8 18.92 52.20 -0.26
N GLU A 9 18.17 52.79 -1.18
CA GLU A 9 16.85 52.28 -1.59
C GLU A 9 16.94 50.95 -2.35
N SER A 10 18.00 50.72 -3.13
CA SER A 10 18.22 49.44 -3.83
C SER A 10 18.62 48.31 -2.88
N SER A 11 19.44 48.60 -1.86
CA SER A 11 19.87 47.64 -0.85
C SER A 11 18.72 47.22 0.08
N MET A 12 17.84 48.15 0.45
CA MET A 12 16.64 47.84 1.25
C MET A 12 15.62 47.00 0.47
N LYS A 13 15.43 47.24 -0.83
CA LYS A 13 14.53 46.44 -1.67
C LYS A 13 15.02 45.01 -1.85
N LEU A 14 16.34 44.82 -2.01
CA LEU A 14 16.94 43.47 -2.12
C LEU A 14 16.87 42.69 -0.80
N PHE A 15 17.01 43.36 0.36
CA PHE A 15 16.83 42.74 1.66
C PHE A 15 15.38 42.31 1.92
N ILE A 16 14.40 43.14 1.60
CA ILE A 16 12.98 42.81 1.78
C ILE A 16 12.56 41.63 0.89
N ILE A 17 13.05 41.56 -0.35
CA ILE A 17 12.77 40.44 -1.26
C ILE A 17 13.40 39.14 -0.73
N SER A 18 14.60 39.18 -0.16
CA SER A 18 15.24 38.00 0.44
C SER A 18 14.50 37.47 1.67
N LEU A 19 13.92 38.36 2.48
CA LEU A 19 13.16 38.01 3.66
C LEU A 19 11.82 37.34 3.29
N ILE A 20 11.14 37.85 2.26
CA ILE A 20 9.88 37.28 1.76
C ILE A 20 10.08 35.91 1.09
N LEU A 21 11.21 35.69 0.41
CA LEU A 21 11.49 34.40 -0.25
C LEU A 21 11.85 33.28 0.74
N SER A 22 12.44 33.61 1.89
CA SER A 22 12.80 32.61 2.92
C SER A 22 11.61 32.00 3.68
N ALA A 23 10.43 32.62 3.64
CA ALA A 23 9.25 32.17 4.39
C ALA A 23 8.42 31.08 3.67
N ALA A 24 8.70 30.78 2.39
CA ALA A 24 7.88 29.85 1.59
C ALA A 24 8.32 28.37 1.66
N ALA A 25 9.45 28.05 2.32
CA ALA A 25 10.01 26.69 2.30
C ALA A 25 9.46 25.72 3.36
N ALA A 26 8.58 26.18 4.27
CA ALA A 26 8.14 25.37 5.42
C ALA A 26 6.81 24.62 5.23
N PHE A 27 6.10 24.81 4.10
CA PHE A 27 4.87 24.08 3.81
C PHE A 27 5.08 23.07 2.68
N ALA A 28 6.01 22.15 2.88
CA ALA A 28 6.02 20.91 2.13
C ALA A 28 4.88 20.03 2.66
N PRO A 29 3.81 19.75 1.89
CA PRO A 29 2.85 18.73 2.29
C PRO A 29 3.63 17.42 2.38
N ALA A 30 3.62 16.81 3.56
CA ALA A 30 4.17 15.48 3.78
C ALA A 30 3.65 14.57 2.65
N ALA A 31 4.58 14.14 1.78
CA ALA A 31 4.27 13.27 0.66
C ALA A 31 3.41 12.09 1.17
N PRO A 32 2.31 11.73 0.48
CA PRO A 32 1.56 10.55 0.87
C PRO A 32 2.53 9.39 0.81
N LYS A 33 2.78 8.73 1.95
CA LYS A 33 3.56 7.50 2.06
C LYS A 33 3.03 6.54 1.00
N ALA A 34 3.70 6.53 -0.15
CA ALA A 34 3.35 5.69 -1.27
C ALA A 34 3.31 4.26 -0.75
N ALA A 35 2.13 3.67 -0.88
CA ALA A 35 1.79 2.28 -0.68
C ALA A 35 3.02 1.39 -0.42
N ALA A 36 3.26 1.04 0.85
CA ALA A 36 4.14 -0.07 1.18
C ALA A 36 3.75 -1.26 0.30
N PRO A 37 4.71 -1.96 -0.34
CA PRO A 37 4.39 -3.03 -1.27
C PRO A 37 3.55 -4.04 -0.49
N LEU A 38 2.38 -4.39 -1.03
CA LEU A 38 1.61 -5.53 -0.57
C LEU A 38 2.49 -6.75 -0.80
N THR A 39 3.39 -7.02 0.14
CA THR A 39 4.16 -8.26 0.27
C THR A 39 3.15 -9.36 -0.01
N VAL A 40 3.34 -10.02 -1.14
CA VAL A 40 2.42 -11.01 -1.71
C VAL A 40 2.48 -12.22 -0.78
N ARG A 41 1.81 -12.10 0.37
CA ARG A 41 1.72 -13.13 1.38
C ARG A 41 0.95 -14.28 0.75
N GLU A 42 1.58 -15.44 0.80
CA GLU A 42 1.14 -16.69 0.20
C GLU A 42 -0.34 -17.01 0.42
N MET A 43 -0.88 -17.83 -0.49
CA MET A 43 -2.18 -18.46 -0.29
C MET A 43 -2.14 -19.37 0.96
N HIS A 44 -2.95 -19.06 1.97
CA HIS A 44 -3.04 -19.89 3.16
C HIS A 44 -3.72 -21.23 2.88
N VAL A 45 -3.14 -22.35 3.31
CA VAL A 45 -3.78 -23.68 3.22
C VAL A 45 -4.44 -23.99 4.56
N VAL A 46 -5.76 -24.17 4.56
CA VAL A 46 -6.56 -24.38 5.77
C VAL A 46 -7.42 -25.63 5.66
N SER A 47 -7.77 -26.23 6.80
CA SER A 47 -8.72 -27.35 6.86
C SER A 47 -10.16 -26.88 6.65
N SER A 48 -10.50 -25.67 7.13
CA SER A 48 -11.84 -25.09 7.05
C SER A 48 -11.83 -23.66 6.49
N ILE A 49 -12.79 -23.37 5.61
CA ILE A 49 -12.98 -22.05 4.97
C ILE A 49 -13.92 -21.14 5.76
N GLY A 50 -14.67 -21.69 6.73
CA GLY A 50 -15.76 -21.01 7.41
C GLY A 50 -15.37 -19.70 8.10
N SER A 51 -14.19 -19.65 8.73
CA SER A 51 -13.67 -18.44 9.38
C SER A 51 -13.15 -17.40 8.36
N TRP A 52 -12.53 -17.86 7.27
CA TRP A 52 -11.91 -17.00 6.26
C TRP A 52 -12.92 -16.25 5.39
N LYS A 53 -14.06 -16.87 5.06
CA LYS A 53 -15.11 -16.22 4.27
C LYS A 53 -15.82 -15.07 5.01
N LYS A 54 -15.75 -15.02 6.34
CA LYS A 54 -16.47 -14.04 7.18
C LYS A 54 -15.66 -12.77 7.49
N ARG A 55 -14.36 -12.74 7.20
CA ARG A 55 -13.47 -11.62 7.59
C ARG A 55 -13.74 -10.31 6.84
N SER A 56 -14.23 -10.39 5.60
CA SER A 56 -14.55 -9.23 4.78
C SER A 56 -15.73 -9.56 3.86
N LYS A 57 -16.52 -8.53 3.51
CA LYS A 57 -17.63 -8.65 2.56
C LYS A 57 -17.15 -8.90 1.12
N THR A 58 -15.88 -8.61 0.82
CA THR A 58 -15.27 -8.83 -0.50
C THR A 58 -14.73 -10.24 -0.71
N CYS A 59 -14.73 -11.08 0.34
CA CYS A 59 -14.30 -12.46 0.23
C CYS A 59 -15.30 -13.27 -0.59
N GLN A 60 -14.80 -13.92 -1.64
CA GLN A 60 -15.60 -14.80 -2.49
C GLN A 60 -15.12 -16.24 -2.35
N VAL A 61 -16.06 -17.18 -2.19
CA VAL A 61 -15.76 -18.62 -2.16
C VAL A 61 -15.94 -19.16 -3.57
N ILE A 62 -14.88 -19.72 -4.15
CA ILE A 62 -14.95 -20.32 -5.48
C ILE A 62 -14.35 -21.73 -5.52
N ARG A 63 -14.87 -22.58 -6.41
CA ARG A 63 -14.37 -23.93 -6.63
C ARG A 63 -13.53 -23.96 -7.91
N ARG A 64 -12.26 -24.35 -7.80
CA ARG A 64 -11.33 -24.46 -8.94
C ARG A 64 -10.45 -25.69 -8.77
N ARG A 65 -10.11 -26.40 -9.85
CA ARG A 65 -9.21 -27.58 -9.80
C ARG A 65 -9.61 -28.59 -8.70
N GLY A 66 -10.92 -28.80 -8.52
CA GLY A 66 -11.48 -29.72 -7.51
C GLY A 66 -11.37 -29.28 -6.05
N ARG A 67 -10.99 -28.03 -5.75
CA ARG A 67 -10.83 -27.50 -4.38
C ARG A 67 -11.57 -26.19 -4.19
N TYR A 68 -11.97 -25.91 -2.94
CA TYR A 68 -12.54 -24.63 -2.55
C TYR A 68 -11.45 -23.63 -2.19
N TYR A 69 -11.65 -22.39 -2.62
CA TYR A 69 -10.79 -21.26 -2.35
C TYR A 69 -11.61 -20.09 -1.81
N VAL A 70 -11.02 -19.34 -0.89
CA VAL A 70 -11.44 -17.98 -0.55
C VAL A 70 -10.53 -17.03 -1.28
N ILE A 71 -11.12 -16.11 -2.05
CA ILE A 71 -10.39 -15.10 -2.80
C ILE A 71 -10.92 -13.74 -2.40
N ASP A 72 -10.00 -12.87 -2.02
CA ASP A 72 -10.26 -11.45 -1.85
C ASP A 72 -9.29 -10.71 -2.77
N LYS A 73 -9.85 -9.94 -3.72
CA LYS A 73 -9.07 -9.17 -4.69
C LYS A 73 -8.50 -7.90 -4.07
N LYS A 74 -9.17 -7.34 -3.05
CA LYS A 74 -8.75 -6.10 -2.37
C LYS A 74 -7.70 -6.38 -1.32
N ASN A 75 -7.91 -7.43 -0.52
CA ASN A 75 -7.00 -7.81 0.57
C ASN A 75 -6.41 -9.20 0.36
N PRO A 76 -5.22 -9.35 -0.26
CA PRO A 76 -4.64 -10.65 -0.56
C PRO A 76 -4.30 -11.50 0.68
N ARG A 77 -4.17 -10.87 1.85
CA ARG A 77 -4.00 -11.54 3.16
C ARG A 77 -5.17 -12.44 3.54
N ASN A 78 -6.34 -12.25 2.91
CA ASN A 78 -7.55 -13.05 3.13
C ASN A 78 -7.70 -14.22 2.13
N LYS A 79 -6.68 -14.51 1.31
CA LYS A 79 -6.71 -15.63 0.36
C LYS A 79 -6.40 -16.96 1.05
N ALA A 80 -7.26 -17.97 0.85
CA ALA A 80 -7.08 -19.31 1.41
C ALA A 80 -7.54 -20.44 0.48
N ARG A 81 -6.97 -21.64 0.63
CA ARG A 81 -7.36 -22.89 -0.03
C ARG A 81 -7.75 -23.94 1.00
N GLN A 82 -8.83 -24.67 0.74
CA GLN A 82 -9.18 -25.84 1.54
C GLN A 82 -8.35 -27.06 1.13
N GLY A 83 -7.62 -27.62 2.09
CA GLY A 83 -6.91 -28.89 1.98
C GLY A 83 -5.52 -28.85 1.33
N GLY A 84 -4.70 -29.83 1.70
CA GLY A 84 -3.40 -30.14 1.09
C GLY A 84 -3.55 -30.94 -0.21
N ALA A 85 -2.45 -31.11 -0.96
CA ALA A 85 -2.44 -32.06 -2.07
C ALA A 85 -2.64 -33.47 -1.49
N LYS A 86 -3.78 -34.10 -1.76
CA LYS A 86 -3.93 -35.52 -1.43
C LYS A 86 -2.97 -36.29 -2.33
N MET A 87 -1.95 -36.93 -1.74
CA MET A 87 -1.31 -38.07 -2.40
C MET A 87 -2.41 -39.10 -2.66
N LYS A 88 -2.43 -39.63 -3.89
CA LYS A 88 -3.35 -40.72 -4.24
C LYS A 88 -2.98 -41.89 -3.32
N PRO A 89 -3.91 -42.44 -2.51
CA PRO A 89 -3.57 -43.59 -1.70
C PRO A 89 -3.19 -44.75 -2.63
N TRP A 90 -2.00 -45.32 -2.42
CA TRP A 90 -1.56 -46.51 -3.13
C TRP A 90 -2.52 -47.65 -2.78
N LYS A 91 -3.28 -48.13 -3.76
CA LYS A 91 -4.17 -49.28 -3.59
C LYS A 91 -3.30 -50.54 -3.53
N LYS A 92 -3.18 -51.17 -2.36
CA LYS A 92 -2.69 -52.56 -2.29
C LYS A 92 -3.76 -53.43 -2.95
N GLY A 93 -3.41 -54.06 -4.07
CA GLY A 93 -4.28 -55.03 -4.73
C GLY A 93 -4.67 -56.14 -3.75
N LYS A 94 -5.94 -56.55 -3.81
CA LYS A 94 -6.40 -57.79 -3.20
C LYS A 94 -5.98 -58.95 -4.08
#